data_AF-A0A518BMK3-F1
#
_entry.id   AF-A0A518BMK3-F1
#
_cell.length_a   1.000
_cell.length_b   1.000
_cell.length_c   1.000
_cell.angle_alpha   90.00
_cell.angle_beta   90.00
_cell.angle_gamma   90.00
#
_symmetry.space_group_name_H-M   'P 1'
#
loop_
_entity.id
_entity.type
_entity.pdbx_description
1 polymer ?
#
loop_
_entity_poly.entity_id
_entity_poly.type
_entity_poly.pdbx_seq_one_letter_code
_entity_poly.pdbx_strand_id
1 'polypeptide(L)'
;MSLRLLASLAIAAPASAQGLHGYIGYEASPPPDRSEYAAGMGFYSAVWPLIDEPLDGFQIGLAGAWILPDNSDNRDVPLAPEGTLARRWAERGPTWDSVFQTVEGGLGYWRGNRFRYGPPKFSMNATPQCYDYEVGSPGWSFFYDTEALPDDRLGIAQLSNRILIPPDALPFEGNPRGKFMGYTYMALPFTDPVPADADTGREPTGDQAWTCFVATQNFKGPIAYYIPETWSKIARLFDEPFLHGRGLDARAGVMGGGAMEINTVPRLEATATDGTRYARIPRLSFPVDADGRAVLVQDVSYYSKAALYDDFLAWRRGGEPCSGSFRAEGTFVAKLSTRSTRYDQSGKPIEGVNEVFDTRVFDDNTWGLVWNESEVAEPGQFPEYFRVEEERCVAVAAKDVPRSTGLRRETFALATPGAPFTSPDQPTAGSAWSEPGPASPARKVKLGDGSLVTYRWYRFVDQPSLQQYRRPPYSWSDAKCDALQAFIEELHRQWPTDRDYMAPPTSGELVRFDPALFVSPPKGMEVGYVPIVARQERAR
;
A
#
# COMPACT_ATOMS: atom_id res chain seq x y z
N MET A 1 21.48 -34.81 51.60
CA MET A 1 20.07 -34.67 51.17
C MET A 1 19.90 -33.22 50.71
N SER A 2 19.91 -33.00 49.39
CA SER A 2 20.06 -31.69 48.75
C SER A 2 18.68 -31.06 48.59
N LEU A 3 18.42 -29.93 49.25
CA LEU A 3 17.20 -29.13 49.06
C LEU A 3 17.41 -28.24 47.82
N ARG A 4 16.74 -28.58 46.72
CA ARG A 4 16.67 -27.73 45.53
C ARG A 4 15.81 -26.50 45.83
N LEU A 5 16.44 -25.33 45.76
CA LEU A 5 15.75 -24.04 45.69
C LEU A 5 14.98 -23.99 44.36
N LEU A 6 13.66 -24.04 44.41
CA LEU A 6 12.80 -23.71 43.28
C LEU A 6 12.87 -22.19 43.07
N ALA A 7 13.67 -21.76 42.10
CA ALA A 7 13.63 -20.38 41.62
C ALA A 7 12.23 -20.12 41.06
N SER A 8 11.49 -19.19 41.68
CA SER A 8 10.26 -18.65 41.13
C SER A 8 10.62 -17.96 39.81
N LEU A 9 10.28 -18.61 38.69
CA LEU A 9 10.36 -17.98 37.36
C LEU A 9 9.30 -16.88 37.33
N ALA A 10 9.74 -15.63 37.16
CA ALA A 10 8.84 -14.55 36.80
C ALA A 10 8.17 -14.94 35.46
N ILE A 11 6.85 -15.09 35.48
CA ILE A 11 6.07 -15.36 34.28
C ILE A 11 5.98 -14.04 33.51
N ALA A 12 6.47 -14.02 32.27
CA ALA A 12 6.30 -12.87 31.39
C ALA A 12 4.80 -12.60 31.21
N ALA A 13 4.39 -11.33 31.26
CA ALA A 13 3.02 -10.96 30.96
C ALA A 13 2.67 -11.32 29.50
N PRO A 14 1.39 -11.62 29.18
CA PRO A 14 0.97 -11.85 27.80
C PRO A 14 1.35 -10.66 26.91
N ALA A 15 1.68 -10.95 25.65
CA ALA A 15 2.16 -9.94 24.73
C ALA A 15 1.12 -8.82 24.52
N SER A 16 1.58 -7.57 24.61
CA SER A 16 0.80 -6.36 24.30
C SER A 16 1.08 -5.89 22.88
N ALA A 17 0.10 -5.30 22.19
CA ALA A 17 0.25 -4.80 20.82
C ALA A 17 0.96 -3.42 20.71
N GLN A 18 1.35 -2.81 21.83
CA GLN A 18 1.89 -1.44 21.91
C GLN A 18 3.41 -1.41 22.12
N GLY A 19 4.14 -2.27 21.42
CA GLY A 19 5.58 -2.47 21.62
C GLY A 19 6.48 -1.45 20.95
N LEU A 20 6.07 -0.90 19.82
CA LEU A 20 6.81 0.14 19.13
C LEU A 20 5.81 0.89 18.25
N HIS A 21 5.88 2.20 18.29
CA HIS A 21 5.11 3.08 17.42
C HIS A 21 5.98 4.27 16.99
N GLY A 22 5.78 4.76 15.76
CA GLY A 22 6.55 5.87 15.20
C GLY A 22 6.63 5.87 13.68
N TYR A 23 7.36 6.84 13.13
CA TYR A 23 7.55 7.00 11.68
C TYR A 23 9.02 7.22 11.36
N ILE A 24 9.59 6.37 10.51
CA ILE A 24 10.94 6.53 9.97
C ILE A 24 10.76 7.08 8.55
N GLY A 25 11.04 8.37 8.34
CA GLY A 25 10.62 9.04 7.10
C GLY A 25 11.62 10.01 6.50
N TYR A 26 11.29 10.43 5.28
CA TYR A 26 11.98 11.44 4.51
C TYR A 26 10.98 12.45 3.97
N GLU A 27 11.46 13.65 3.70
CA GLU A 27 10.75 14.71 3.01
C GLU A 27 11.30 14.82 1.59
N ALA A 28 10.41 15.09 0.63
CA ALA A 28 10.76 15.32 -0.75
C ALA A 28 10.53 16.80 -1.10
N SER A 29 11.53 17.46 -1.69
CA SER A 29 11.39 18.85 -2.13
C SER A 29 10.22 18.98 -3.11
N PRO A 30 9.35 19.99 -2.94
CA PRO A 30 8.29 20.22 -3.92
C PRO A 30 8.88 20.67 -5.26
N PRO A 31 8.20 20.38 -6.38
CA PRO A 31 8.56 20.97 -7.67
C PRO A 31 8.37 22.50 -7.64
N PRO A 32 9.09 23.27 -8.49
CA PRO A 32 8.99 24.73 -8.54
C PRO A 32 7.55 25.22 -8.80
N ASP A 33 6.85 24.58 -9.73
CA ASP A 33 5.41 24.68 -9.89
C ASP A 33 4.76 23.39 -9.39
N ARG A 34 4.11 23.46 -8.23
CA ARG A 34 3.45 22.30 -7.62
C ARG A 34 2.30 21.77 -8.46
N SER A 35 1.58 22.66 -9.15
CA SER A 35 0.40 22.29 -9.92
C SER A 35 0.77 21.59 -11.22
N GLU A 36 1.92 21.93 -11.79
CA GLU A 36 2.42 21.33 -13.03
C GLU A 36 2.75 19.83 -12.85
N TYR A 37 3.41 19.45 -11.74
CA TYR A 37 3.93 18.10 -11.49
C TYR A 37 3.06 17.26 -10.54
N ALA A 38 1.74 17.48 -10.57
CA ALA A 38 0.79 16.82 -9.69
C ALA A 38 -0.05 15.73 -10.40
N ALA A 39 0.36 15.29 -11.58
CA ALA A 39 -0.34 14.26 -12.36
C ALA A 39 0.13 12.83 -12.05
N GLY A 40 1.28 12.67 -11.40
CA GLY A 40 1.75 11.39 -10.92
C GLY A 40 2.94 11.49 -9.98
N MET A 41 3.18 10.44 -9.19
CA MET A 41 4.31 10.33 -8.27
C MET A 41 4.78 8.90 -8.14
N GLY A 42 6.09 8.70 -8.01
CA GLY A 42 6.66 7.37 -7.81
C GLY A 42 8.09 7.37 -7.33
N PHE A 43 8.56 6.20 -6.94
CA PHE A 43 9.90 5.97 -6.39
C PHE A 43 10.24 4.48 -6.42
N TYR A 44 11.49 4.16 -6.09
CA TYR A 44 11.93 2.80 -5.78
C TYR A 44 12.07 2.64 -4.27
N SER A 45 11.48 1.57 -3.74
CA SER A 45 11.51 1.23 -2.32
C SER A 45 12.12 -0.15 -2.12
N ALA A 46 12.99 -0.28 -1.11
CA ALA A 46 13.67 -1.52 -0.80
C ALA A 46 12.69 -2.58 -0.26
N VAL A 47 12.89 -3.82 -0.67
CA VAL A 47 12.11 -4.99 -0.24
C VAL A 47 13.04 -5.94 0.50
N TRP A 48 12.69 -6.21 1.76
CA TRP A 48 13.39 -7.18 2.60
C TRP A 48 12.46 -7.67 3.73
N PRO A 49 12.72 -8.85 4.30
CA PRO A 49 12.10 -9.27 5.53
C PRO A 49 12.61 -8.44 6.71
N LEU A 50 11.71 -7.66 7.31
CA LEU A 50 12.01 -6.93 8.54
C LEU A 50 12.03 -7.86 9.76
N ILE A 51 11.32 -8.98 9.69
CA ILE A 51 11.17 -9.97 10.77
C ILE A 51 11.61 -11.35 10.30
N ASP A 52 12.14 -12.15 11.22
CA ASP A 52 12.66 -13.49 10.93
C ASP A 52 11.52 -14.50 10.66
N GLU A 53 10.38 -14.34 11.31
CA GLU A 53 9.21 -15.22 11.22
C GLU A 53 7.92 -14.41 11.10
N PRO A 54 6.84 -14.95 10.50
CA PRO A 54 5.57 -14.23 10.38
C PRO A 54 4.90 -14.11 11.75
N LEU A 55 4.99 -12.94 12.38
CA LEU A 55 4.48 -12.69 13.72
C LEU A 55 2.98 -12.35 13.74
N ASP A 56 2.28 -12.81 14.77
CA ASP A 56 0.94 -12.36 15.10
C ASP A 56 0.97 -10.95 15.71
N GLY A 57 -0.09 -10.16 15.47
CA GLY A 57 -0.19 -8.80 16.00
C GLY A 57 0.90 -7.84 15.50
N PHE A 58 1.50 -8.08 14.34
CA PHE A 58 2.56 -7.26 13.76
C PHE A 58 2.09 -6.47 12.54
N GLN A 59 2.27 -5.14 12.57
CA GLN A 59 2.04 -4.22 11.48
C GLN A 59 3.11 -3.14 11.40
N ILE A 60 3.86 -3.17 10.30
CA ILE A 60 4.77 -2.10 9.89
C ILE A 60 4.64 -1.93 8.37
N GLY A 61 4.27 -0.74 7.92
CA GLY A 61 4.43 -0.34 6.53
C GLY A 61 5.92 -0.08 6.26
N LEU A 62 6.47 -0.67 5.21
CA LEU A 62 7.80 -0.27 4.72
C LEU A 62 7.70 1.10 4.05
N ALA A 63 8.81 1.59 3.51
CA ALA A 63 8.88 2.95 2.99
C ALA A 63 7.86 3.15 1.86
N GLY A 64 6.82 3.92 2.17
CA GLY A 64 5.70 4.25 1.31
C GLY A 64 5.37 5.73 1.35
N ALA A 65 4.27 6.11 0.71
CA ALA A 65 3.82 7.50 0.63
C ALA A 65 2.29 7.57 0.55
N TRP A 66 1.76 8.77 0.77
CA TRP A 66 0.34 9.08 0.65
C TRP A 66 0.14 10.13 -0.45
N ILE A 67 -0.87 9.89 -1.29
CA ILE A 67 -1.33 10.84 -2.31
C ILE A 67 -2.70 11.35 -1.89
N LEU A 68 -2.81 12.66 -1.73
CA LEU A 68 -4.05 13.35 -1.33
C LEU A 68 -4.45 14.38 -2.40
N PRO A 69 -5.75 14.68 -2.55
CA PRO A 69 -6.18 15.73 -3.47
C PRO A 69 -5.83 17.12 -2.92
N ASP A 70 -5.25 17.99 -3.75
CA ASP A 70 -4.92 19.37 -3.37
C ASP A 70 -6.20 20.19 -3.10
N ASN A 71 -6.48 20.37 -1.81
CA ASN A 71 -7.53 21.22 -1.29
C ASN A 71 -6.97 22.39 -0.47
N SER A 72 -5.75 22.83 -0.75
CA SER A 72 -5.09 23.94 -0.03
C SER A 72 -5.78 25.29 -0.20
N ASP A 73 -6.72 25.40 -1.13
CA ASP A 73 -7.65 26.54 -1.30
C ASP A 73 -8.70 26.62 -0.18
N ASN A 74 -9.00 25.50 0.49
CA ASN A 74 -9.96 25.41 1.57
C ASN A 74 -9.25 25.49 2.94
N ARG A 75 -9.77 26.29 3.87
CA ARG A 75 -9.12 26.53 5.17
C ARG A 75 -9.97 26.17 6.38
N ASP A 76 -11.28 26.00 6.21
CA ASP A 76 -12.23 25.93 7.31
C ASP A 76 -13.47 25.08 7.05
N VAL A 77 -13.77 24.72 5.80
CA VAL A 77 -14.93 23.88 5.49
C VAL A 77 -14.55 22.40 5.60
N PRO A 78 -15.27 21.57 6.36
CA PRO A 78 -15.01 20.14 6.40
C PRO A 78 -15.18 19.47 5.04
N LEU A 79 -14.17 18.73 4.61
CA LEU A 79 -14.21 17.86 3.43
C LEU A 79 -14.79 16.48 3.76
N ALA A 80 -14.67 16.06 5.02
CA ALA A 80 -15.35 14.87 5.51
C ALA A 80 -16.77 15.23 5.96
N PRO A 81 -17.83 14.68 5.35
CA PRO A 81 -19.21 14.86 5.81
C PRO A 81 -19.46 14.25 7.19
N GLU A 82 -20.46 14.77 7.90
CA GLU A 82 -20.93 14.17 9.15
C GLU A 82 -21.41 12.73 8.94
N GLY A 83 -21.11 11.86 9.90
CA GLY A 83 -21.41 10.43 9.82
C GLY A 83 -20.25 9.58 9.28
N THR A 84 -19.24 10.19 8.66
CA THR A 84 -18.04 9.45 8.24
C THR A 84 -17.14 9.07 9.42
N LEU A 85 -16.32 8.02 9.30
CA LEU A 85 -15.41 7.55 10.33
C LEU A 85 -14.42 8.65 10.73
N ALA A 86 -13.86 9.36 9.75
CA ALA A 86 -12.90 10.44 9.97
C ALA A 86 -13.42 11.55 10.89
N ARG A 87 -14.74 11.78 10.95
CA ARG A 87 -15.34 12.79 11.85
C ARG A 87 -15.15 12.48 13.33
N ARG A 88 -14.77 11.25 13.68
CA ARG A 88 -14.41 10.88 15.06
C ARG A 88 -13.02 11.39 15.48
N TRP A 89 -12.21 11.84 14.52
CA TRP A 89 -10.86 12.36 14.76
C TRP A 89 -10.89 13.89 14.75
N ALA A 90 -11.30 14.49 15.86
CA ALA A 90 -11.43 15.95 16.00
C ALA A 90 -10.11 16.69 15.75
N GLU A 91 -8.98 16.05 16.07
CA GLU A 91 -7.62 16.52 15.83
C GLU A 91 -7.26 16.67 14.35
N ARG A 92 -8.05 16.09 13.43
CA ARG A 92 -7.87 16.23 11.97
C ARG A 92 -8.66 17.42 11.39
N GLY A 93 -9.44 18.12 12.21
CA GLY A 93 -10.13 19.35 11.81
C GLY A 93 -9.20 20.55 11.61
N PRO A 94 -9.72 21.68 11.09
CA PRO A 94 -11.12 21.93 10.78
C PRO A 94 -11.56 21.47 9.38
N THR A 95 -10.64 21.09 8.49
CA THR A 95 -10.97 20.68 7.11
C THR A 95 -11.06 19.17 6.92
N TRP A 96 -10.40 18.35 7.76
CA TRP A 96 -10.27 16.90 7.56
C TRP A 96 -9.63 16.53 6.21
N ASP A 97 -8.87 17.43 5.59
CA ASP A 97 -8.20 17.22 4.29
C ASP A 97 -7.25 16.02 4.29
N SER A 98 -6.48 15.85 5.38
CA SER A 98 -5.52 14.77 5.59
C SER A 98 -6.13 13.36 5.63
N VAL A 99 -7.45 13.27 5.74
CA VAL A 99 -8.20 12.00 5.84
C VAL A 99 -9.42 11.99 4.92
N PHE A 100 -9.56 12.95 4.01
CA PHE A 100 -10.68 13.02 3.08
C PHE A 100 -10.61 11.90 2.04
N GLN A 101 -9.49 11.84 1.32
CA GLN A 101 -9.16 10.81 0.34
C GLN A 101 -7.67 10.55 0.31
N THR A 102 -7.28 9.28 0.25
CA THR A 102 -5.87 8.88 0.15
C THR A 102 -5.69 7.75 -0.87
N VAL A 103 -4.66 7.84 -1.71
CA VAL A 103 -3.97 6.63 -2.21
C VAL A 103 -2.82 6.36 -1.26
N GLU A 104 -2.75 5.14 -0.73
CA GLU A 104 -1.84 4.76 0.33
C GLU A 104 -1.41 3.27 0.25
N GLY A 105 -0.84 2.76 1.34
CA GLY A 105 -0.30 1.41 1.42
C GLY A 105 1.05 1.29 0.70
N GLY A 106 1.20 0.23 -0.09
CA GLY A 106 2.46 -0.14 -0.71
C GLY A 106 3.09 -1.36 -0.03
N LEU A 107 4.40 -1.33 0.16
CA LEU A 107 5.16 -2.42 0.77
C LEU A 107 4.90 -2.46 2.27
N GLY A 108 4.57 -3.62 2.84
CA GLY A 108 4.41 -3.71 4.28
C GLY A 108 4.01 -5.07 4.81
N TYR A 109 3.93 -5.10 6.14
CA TYR A 109 3.29 -6.11 6.95
C TYR A 109 1.99 -5.51 7.45
N TRP A 110 0.86 -5.89 6.89
CA TRP A 110 -0.42 -5.29 7.26
C TRP A 110 -1.15 -6.17 8.24
N ARG A 111 -1.73 -5.59 9.31
CA ARG A 111 -2.31 -6.36 10.42
C ARG A 111 -3.25 -7.46 9.95
N GLY A 112 -4.14 -7.16 9.01
CA GLY A 112 -5.11 -8.14 8.51
C GLY A 112 -4.57 -9.13 7.47
N ASN A 113 -3.29 -9.08 7.06
CA ASN A 113 -2.75 -10.09 6.15
C ASN A 113 -2.95 -11.50 6.74
N ARG A 114 -3.62 -12.35 5.98
CA ARG A 114 -4.03 -13.69 6.39
C ARG A 114 -3.06 -14.77 6.00
N PHE A 115 -2.27 -14.58 4.96
CA PHE A 115 -1.30 -15.56 4.45
C PHE A 115 0.10 -14.96 4.54
N ARG A 116 0.61 -14.84 5.77
CA ARG A 116 1.96 -14.33 6.04
C ARG A 116 3.00 -15.43 5.85
N TYR A 117 4.14 -15.10 5.26
CA TYR A 117 5.17 -16.07 4.86
C TYR A 117 6.62 -15.58 5.09
N GLY A 118 6.81 -14.45 5.77
CA GLY A 118 8.13 -13.91 6.15
C GLY A 118 8.42 -12.54 5.53
N PRO A 119 8.59 -12.43 4.20
CA PRO A 119 8.74 -11.14 3.52
C PRO A 119 7.47 -10.26 3.58
N PRO A 120 7.60 -8.94 3.36
CA PRO A 120 6.46 -8.04 3.19
C PRO A 120 5.68 -8.38 1.90
N LYS A 121 4.54 -7.73 1.72
CA LYS A 121 3.76 -7.77 0.47
C LYS A 121 3.51 -6.35 -0.05
N PHE A 122 3.20 -6.23 -1.33
CA PHE A 122 2.77 -4.96 -1.94
C PHE A 122 1.25 -4.90 -2.09
N SER A 123 0.63 -3.80 -1.65
CA SER A 123 -0.81 -3.57 -1.81
C SER A 123 -1.14 -2.19 -2.39
N MET A 124 -2.26 -2.11 -3.10
CA MET A 124 -2.77 -0.89 -3.74
C MET A 124 -3.92 -0.33 -2.91
N ASN A 125 -3.59 0.22 -1.75
CA ASN A 125 -4.59 0.67 -0.81
C ASN A 125 -5.07 2.09 -1.15
N ALA A 126 -6.35 2.36 -0.93
CA ALA A 126 -6.88 3.71 -0.92
C ALA A 126 -8.09 3.85 0.00
N THR A 127 -8.30 5.07 0.47
CA THR A 127 -9.50 5.49 1.20
C THR A 127 -10.21 6.55 0.36
N PRO A 128 -11.30 6.20 -0.35
CA PRO A 128 -11.99 7.16 -1.21
C PRO A 128 -13.05 8.00 -0.51
N GLN A 129 -13.41 7.63 0.73
CA GLN A 129 -14.53 8.24 1.44
C GLN A 129 -14.25 8.34 2.94
N CYS A 130 -13.29 9.18 3.35
CA CYS A 130 -13.14 9.56 4.77
C CYS A 130 -12.99 8.38 5.74
N TYR A 131 -12.30 7.32 5.30
CA TYR A 131 -12.13 6.04 6.01
C TYR A 131 -13.45 5.31 6.37
N ASP A 132 -14.56 5.61 5.69
CA ASP A 132 -15.81 4.84 5.84
C ASP A 132 -15.73 3.43 5.26
N TYR A 133 -14.93 3.32 4.20
CA TYR A 133 -14.53 2.07 3.61
C TYR A 133 -13.22 2.28 2.87
N GLU A 134 -12.53 1.18 2.69
CA GLU A 134 -11.25 1.13 2.01
C GLU A 134 -11.34 0.23 0.78
N VAL A 135 -10.39 0.40 -0.14
CA VAL A 135 -10.22 -0.45 -1.33
C VAL A 135 -8.75 -0.88 -1.41
N GLY A 136 -8.46 -2.17 -1.55
CA GLY A 136 -7.08 -2.70 -1.52
C GLY A 136 -6.69 -3.52 -2.75
N SER A 137 -7.68 -4.07 -3.46
CA SER A 137 -7.51 -4.81 -4.71
C SER A 137 -8.83 -4.87 -5.49
N PRO A 138 -8.84 -5.30 -6.77
CA PRO A 138 -10.07 -5.48 -7.54
C PRO A 138 -11.06 -6.40 -6.82
N GLY A 139 -12.10 -5.81 -6.24
CA GLY A 139 -13.16 -6.53 -5.52
C GLY A 139 -13.15 -6.38 -4.00
N TRP A 140 -12.10 -5.85 -3.38
CA TRP A 140 -11.88 -6.06 -1.95
C TRP A 140 -11.45 -4.80 -1.20
N SER A 141 -11.85 -4.76 0.08
CA SER A 141 -11.36 -3.77 1.04
C SER A 141 -9.90 -4.02 1.38
N PHE A 142 -9.40 -3.33 2.39
CA PHE A 142 -8.22 -3.77 3.13
C PHE A 142 -8.47 -5.15 3.76
N PHE A 143 -7.48 -5.65 4.46
CA PHE A 143 -7.39 -7.03 4.92
C PHE A 143 -8.34 -7.40 6.09
N TYR A 144 -9.31 -6.54 6.42
CA TYR A 144 -10.20 -6.73 7.58
C TYR A 144 -11.40 -7.63 7.28
N ASP A 145 -11.92 -7.59 6.05
CA ASP A 145 -13.13 -8.31 5.65
C ASP A 145 -12.81 -9.61 4.90
N THR A 146 -13.63 -10.65 5.12
CA THR A 146 -13.53 -11.93 4.40
C THR A 146 -14.30 -11.93 3.10
N GLU A 147 -15.22 -10.99 2.93
CA GLU A 147 -16.12 -10.89 1.79
C GLU A 147 -15.67 -9.76 0.86
N ALA A 148 -16.01 -9.89 -0.42
CA ALA A 148 -15.82 -8.81 -1.37
C ALA A 148 -16.62 -7.58 -0.93
N LEU A 149 -16.15 -6.40 -1.36
CA LEU A 149 -16.91 -5.17 -1.16
C LEU A 149 -18.30 -5.28 -1.80
N PRO A 150 -19.32 -4.64 -1.21
CA PRO A 150 -20.61 -4.45 -1.87
C PRO A 150 -20.46 -3.84 -3.26
N ASP A 151 -21.38 -4.15 -4.17
CA ASP A 151 -21.33 -3.75 -5.58
C ASP A 151 -21.12 -2.23 -5.78
N ASP A 152 -21.68 -1.40 -4.90
CA ASP A 152 -21.59 0.07 -4.91
C ASP A 152 -20.30 0.64 -4.30
N ARG A 153 -19.36 -0.22 -3.87
CA ARG A 153 -18.06 0.15 -3.27
C ARG A 153 -16.84 -0.38 -4.03
N LEU A 154 -17.03 -1.14 -5.11
CA LEU A 154 -15.94 -1.73 -5.89
C LEU A 154 -15.15 -0.65 -6.67
N GLY A 155 -13.98 -0.23 -6.18
CA GLY A 155 -13.31 0.98 -6.71
C GLY A 155 -12.13 0.79 -7.67
N ILE A 156 -11.63 -0.45 -7.86
CA ILE A 156 -10.39 -0.72 -8.59
C ILE A 156 -10.68 -1.56 -9.83
N ALA A 157 -10.34 -1.03 -11.00
CA ALA A 157 -10.34 -1.75 -12.27
C ALA A 157 -8.98 -2.42 -12.48
N GLN A 158 -8.96 -3.75 -12.64
CA GLN A 158 -7.72 -4.43 -13.03
C GLN A 158 -7.42 -4.12 -14.49
N LEU A 159 -6.18 -3.73 -14.78
CA LEU A 159 -5.75 -3.36 -16.12
C LEU A 159 -4.89 -4.46 -16.75
N SER A 160 -3.90 -4.98 -16.03
CA SER A 160 -3.01 -5.99 -16.61
C SER A 160 -3.72 -7.32 -16.81
N ASN A 161 -3.53 -7.88 -18.00
CA ASN A 161 -3.99 -9.23 -18.34
C ASN A 161 -2.94 -10.32 -18.07
N ARG A 162 -1.83 -10.02 -17.39
CA ARG A 162 -0.73 -10.97 -17.14
C ARG A 162 -0.44 -11.24 -15.68
N ILE A 163 -1.05 -10.51 -14.76
CA ILE A 163 -0.80 -10.62 -13.32
C ILE A 163 -2.11 -10.75 -12.55
N LEU A 164 -2.09 -11.50 -11.46
CA LEU A 164 -3.17 -11.56 -10.47
C LEU A 164 -2.94 -10.51 -9.38
N ILE A 165 -4.01 -9.85 -8.94
CA ILE A 165 -4.00 -8.95 -7.78
C ILE A 165 -4.86 -9.61 -6.69
N PRO A 166 -4.27 -10.44 -5.80
CA PRO A 166 -5.01 -11.11 -4.74
C PRO A 166 -5.40 -10.14 -3.60
N PRO A 167 -6.50 -10.43 -2.87
CA PRO A 167 -6.92 -9.60 -1.74
C PRO A 167 -5.91 -9.54 -0.59
N ASP A 168 -5.10 -10.58 -0.40
CA ASP A 168 -4.06 -10.59 0.62
C ASP A 168 -2.72 -9.99 0.16
N ALA A 169 -2.73 -9.07 -0.82
CA ALA A 169 -1.56 -8.38 -1.37
C ALA A 169 -0.58 -9.28 -2.18
N LEU A 170 0.31 -8.65 -2.96
CA LEU A 170 1.23 -9.34 -3.87
C LEU A 170 2.50 -9.83 -3.14
N PRO A 171 2.76 -11.16 -3.07
CA PRO A 171 4.01 -11.70 -2.54
C PRO A 171 5.20 -11.57 -3.50
N PHE A 172 6.40 -11.68 -2.94
CA PHE A 172 7.68 -11.68 -3.62
C PHE A 172 8.29 -13.08 -3.70
N GLU A 173 9.21 -13.26 -4.65
CA GLU A 173 9.96 -14.50 -4.78
C GLU A 173 11.03 -14.61 -3.69
N GLY A 174 11.02 -15.73 -2.95
CA GLY A 174 12.07 -16.06 -2.00
C GLY A 174 12.16 -15.08 -0.83
N ASN A 175 13.39 -14.67 -0.50
CA ASN A 175 13.69 -13.82 0.66
C ASN A 175 14.49 -12.58 0.20
N PRO A 176 13.84 -11.52 -0.29
CA PRO A 176 14.52 -10.32 -0.79
C PRO A 176 15.50 -9.73 0.24
N ARG A 177 16.62 -9.15 -0.21
CA ARG A 177 17.66 -8.61 0.68
C ARG A 177 18.00 -7.16 0.31
N GLY A 178 17.04 -6.26 0.45
CA GLY A 178 17.22 -4.86 0.09
C GLY A 178 17.22 -4.62 -1.43
N LYS A 179 16.59 -5.50 -2.21
CA LYS A 179 16.35 -5.26 -3.64
C LYS A 179 15.17 -4.31 -3.80
N PHE A 180 15.13 -3.54 -4.87
CA PHE A 180 14.13 -2.48 -5.04
C PHE A 180 12.90 -2.93 -5.83
N MET A 181 11.74 -2.45 -5.40
CA MET A 181 10.53 -2.42 -6.22
C MET A 181 10.25 -0.97 -6.58
N GLY A 182 10.09 -0.69 -7.87
CA GLY A 182 9.55 0.60 -8.32
C GLY A 182 8.04 0.57 -8.31
N TYR A 183 7.41 1.62 -7.82
CA TYR A 183 5.99 1.83 -8.09
C TYR A 183 5.68 3.32 -8.24
N THR A 184 4.75 3.60 -9.15
CA THR A 184 4.30 4.94 -9.51
C THR A 184 2.79 4.94 -9.64
N TYR A 185 2.13 5.99 -9.16
CA TYR A 185 0.76 6.28 -9.51
C TYR A 185 0.72 7.45 -10.49
N MET A 186 0.04 7.27 -11.62
CA MET A 186 -0.15 8.29 -12.65
C MET A 186 -1.64 8.43 -12.96
N ALA A 187 -2.18 9.64 -12.89
CA ALA A 187 -3.53 9.92 -13.34
C ALA A 187 -3.60 9.77 -14.88
N LEU A 188 -4.37 8.80 -15.39
CA LEU A 188 -4.55 8.58 -16.82
C LEU A 188 -6.03 8.73 -17.23
N PRO A 189 -6.32 9.37 -18.38
CA PRO A 189 -7.69 9.66 -18.79
C PRO A 189 -8.30 8.53 -19.64
N PHE A 190 -8.66 7.42 -18.99
CA PHE A 190 -9.32 6.27 -19.66
C PHE A 190 -10.72 6.60 -20.19
N THR A 191 -11.42 7.54 -19.56
CA THR A 191 -12.74 8.02 -19.98
C THR A 191 -12.79 9.54 -19.99
N ASP A 192 -13.71 10.11 -20.74
CA ASP A 192 -13.97 11.56 -20.69
C ASP A 192 -14.59 11.96 -19.35
N PRO A 193 -14.31 13.20 -18.86
CA PRO A 193 -14.96 13.71 -17.67
C PRO A 193 -16.47 13.82 -17.88
N VAL A 194 -17.22 13.60 -16.82
CA VAL A 194 -18.69 13.57 -16.83
C VAL A 194 -19.22 14.83 -16.15
N PRO A 195 -20.04 15.65 -16.81
CA PRO A 195 -20.65 16.82 -16.18
C PRO A 195 -21.73 16.39 -15.17
N ALA A 196 -21.99 17.29 -14.22
CA ALA A 196 -23.13 17.16 -13.32
C ALA A 196 -24.44 17.09 -14.10
N ASP A 197 -25.40 16.33 -13.59
CA ASP A 197 -26.74 16.21 -14.16
C ASP A 197 -27.76 16.31 -13.02
N ALA A 198 -28.44 17.46 -12.97
CA ALA A 198 -29.38 17.76 -11.90
C ALA A 198 -30.67 16.92 -11.97
N ASP A 199 -31.06 16.46 -13.17
CA ASP A 199 -32.28 15.68 -13.36
C ASP A 199 -32.11 14.25 -12.82
N THR A 200 -30.89 13.72 -12.91
CA THR A 200 -30.52 12.38 -12.40
C THR A 200 -29.84 12.41 -11.03
N GLY A 201 -29.50 13.59 -10.52
CA GLY A 201 -28.73 13.77 -9.28
C GLY A 201 -27.28 13.30 -9.39
N ARG A 202 -26.73 13.23 -10.60
CA ARG A 202 -25.35 12.77 -10.85
C ARG A 202 -24.34 13.89 -10.58
N GLU A 203 -23.35 13.58 -9.76
CA GLU A 203 -22.20 14.44 -9.46
C GLU A 203 -21.27 14.60 -10.68
N PRO A 204 -20.57 15.74 -10.83
CA PRO A 204 -19.51 15.86 -11.82
C PRO A 204 -18.35 14.93 -11.43
N THR A 205 -17.75 14.29 -12.43
CA THR A 205 -16.59 13.39 -12.25
C THR A 205 -15.50 13.79 -13.23
N GLY A 206 -14.28 13.98 -12.74
CA GLY A 206 -13.11 14.24 -13.57
C GLY A 206 -12.64 12.99 -14.32
N ASP A 207 -11.48 13.10 -14.97
CA ASP A 207 -10.90 12.07 -15.82
C ASP A 207 -9.66 11.41 -15.21
N GLN A 208 -9.31 11.71 -13.96
CA GLN A 208 -8.11 11.17 -13.34
C GLN A 208 -8.33 9.77 -12.79
N ALA A 209 -7.97 8.76 -13.59
CA ALA A 209 -7.86 7.39 -13.11
C ALA A 209 -6.43 7.14 -12.63
N TRP A 210 -6.22 7.21 -11.32
CA TRP A 210 -4.92 6.96 -10.69
C TRP A 210 -4.47 5.52 -10.93
N THR A 211 -3.50 5.35 -11.83
CA THR A 211 -3.04 4.08 -12.36
C THR A 211 -1.72 3.67 -11.74
N CYS A 212 -1.67 2.48 -11.15
CA CYS A 212 -0.46 1.93 -10.54
C CYS A 212 0.40 1.25 -11.60
N PHE A 213 1.61 1.78 -11.80
CA PHE A 213 2.71 1.15 -12.50
C PHE A 213 3.66 0.52 -11.50
N VAL A 214 4.16 -0.67 -11.82
CA VAL A 214 5.18 -1.35 -11.02
C VAL A 214 6.39 -1.68 -11.89
N ALA A 215 7.56 -1.70 -11.27
CA ALA A 215 8.82 -2.11 -11.88
C ALA A 215 9.51 -3.14 -10.98
N THR A 216 9.50 -4.39 -11.44
CA THR A 216 10.21 -5.53 -10.86
C THR A 216 11.04 -6.20 -11.95
N GLN A 217 11.94 -7.10 -11.58
CA GLN A 217 12.80 -7.77 -12.56
C GLN A 217 12.00 -8.66 -13.53
N ASN A 218 10.88 -9.23 -13.08
CA ASN A 218 10.06 -10.17 -13.84
C ASN A 218 8.71 -9.61 -14.32
N PHE A 219 8.39 -8.34 -13.99
CA PHE A 219 7.23 -7.63 -14.52
C PHE A 219 7.42 -6.12 -14.43
N LYS A 220 7.09 -5.41 -15.51
CA LYS A 220 7.03 -3.96 -15.57
C LYS A 220 5.79 -3.50 -16.32
N GLY A 221 5.11 -2.48 -15.82
CA GLY A 221 3.94 -1.90 -16.47
C GLY A 221 2.78 -1.64 -15.51
N PRO A 222 1.63 -1.19 -16.03
CA PRO A 222 0.49 -0.86 -15.20
C PRO A 222 -0.28 -2.13 -14.80
N ILE A 223 -0.80 -2.16 -13.57
CA ILE A 223 -1.51 -3.34 -13.03
C ILE A 223 -3.00 -3.08 -12.83
N ALA A 224 -3.39 -1.89 -12.39
CA ALA A 224 -4.76 -1.50 -12.08
C ALA A 224 -4.87 0.02 -11.94
N TYR A 225 -6.10 0.54 -11.98
CA TYR A 225 -6.40 1.94 -11.67
C TYR A 225 -7.62 2.10 -10.77
N TYR A 226 -7.66 3.18 -10.01
CA TYR A 226 -8.86 3.61 -9.29
C TYR A 226 -9.83 4.30 -10.25
N ILE A 227 -11.07 3.84 -10.28
CA ILE A 227 -12.09 4.35 -11.19
C ILE A 227 -12.51 5.76 -10.71
N PRO A 228 -12.52 6.80 -11.57
CA PRO A 228 -12.76 8.19 -11.15
C PRO A 228 -14.01 8.39 -10.28
N GLU A 229 -15.12 7.75 -10.66
CA GLU A 229 -16.39 7.80 -9.92
C GLU A 229 -16.29 7.28 -8.47
N THR A 230 -15.25 6.50 -8.13
CA THR A 230 -14.97 6.07 -6.75
C THR A 230 -14.69 7.26 -5.85
N TRP A 231 -14.03 8.30 -6.37
CA TRP A 231 -13.65 9.50 -5.65
C TRP A 231 -14.77 10.54 -5.62
N SER A 232 -15.46 10.77 -6.74
CA SER A 232 -16.46 11.84 -6.85
C SER A 232 -17.76 11.53 -6.09
N LYS A 233 -18.14 10.24 -6.00
CA LYS A 233 -19.45 9.82 -5.47
C LYS A 233 -19.73 10.23 -4.02
N ILE A 234 -18.72 10.54 -3.23
CA ILE A 234 -18.90 11.05 -1.86
C ILE A 234 -19.81 12.27 -1.84
N ALA A 235 -19.68 13.18 -2.81
CA ALA A 235 -20.50 14.40 -2.87
C ALA A 235 -22.00 14.08 -2.95
N ARG A 236 -22.36 13.11 -3.79
CA ARG A 236 -23.75 12.66 -3.95
C ARG A 236 -24.23 11.83 -2.76
N LEU A 237 -23.39 10.93 -2.24
CA LEU A 237 -23.77 10.03 -1.14
C LEU A 237 -24.15 10.78 0.14
N PHE A 238 -23.57 11.98 0.35
CA PHE A 238 -23.85 12.82 1.51
C PHE A 238 -24.67 14.08 1.17
N ASP A 239 -25.08 14.28 -0.08
CA ASP A 239 -25.77 15.49 -0.55
C ASP A 239 -24.98 16.79 -0.24
N GLU A 240 -23.69 16.78 -0.55
CA GLU A 240 -22.74 17.86 -0.25
C GLU A 240 -22.09 18.42 -1.54
N PRO A 241 -22.75 19.38 -2.25
CA PRO A 241 -22.22 19.97 -3.48
C PRO A 241 -20.85 20.65 -3.34
N PHE A 242 -20.45 21.03 -2.12
CA PHE A 242 -19.12 21.59 -1.85
C PHE A 242 -17.98 20.62 -2.22
N LEU A 243 -18.25 19.31 -2.20
CA LEU A 243 -17.28 18.27 -2.52
C LEU A 243 -17.10 18.06 -4.04
N HIS A 244 -17.96 18.65 -4.88
CA HIS A 244 -17.81 18.56 -6.34
C HIS A 244 -16.44 19.06 -6.80
N GLY A 245 -15.70 18.20 -7.50
CA GLY A 245 -14.37 18.53 -8.02
C GLY A 245 -13.29 18.74 -6.95
N ARG A 246 -13.51 18.24 -5.72
CA ARG A 246 -12.50 18.26 -4.64
C ARG A 246 -11.77 16.93 -4.46
N GLY A 247 -12.24 15.88 -5.11
CA GLY A 247 -11.66 14.54 -5.06
C GLY A 247 -10.46 14.33 -5.98
N LEU A 248 -9.81 13.19 -5.82
CA LEU A 248 -8.69 12.73 -6.64
C LEU A 248 -9.08 12.44 -8.10
N ASP A 249 -10.36 12.39 -8.44
CA ASP A 249 -10.83 12.34 -9.82
C ASP A 249 -10.56 13.63 -10.60
N ALA A 250 -10.43 14.76 -9.90
CA ALA A 250 -10.37 16.10 -10.51
C ALA A 250 -9.19 16.96 -10.01
N ARG A 251 -8.79 16.84 -8.75
CA ARG A 251 -7.71 17.65 -8.15
C ARG A 251 -6.33 17.11 -8.47
N ALA A 252 -5.36 18.00 -8.47
CA ALA A 252 -3.94 17.68 -8.42
C ALA A 252 -3.62 16.77 -7.23
N GLY A 253 -2.78 15.75 -7.42
CA GLY A 253 -2.30 14.90 -6.33
C GLY A 253 -1.10 15.52 -5.61
N VAL A 254 -1.11 15.45 -4.27
CA VAL A 254 -0.04 15.96 -3.41
C VAL A 254 0.63 14.81 -2.67
N MET A 255 1.96 14.77 -2.71
CA MET A 255 2.84 13.91 -1.91
C MET A 255 3.94 14.81 -1.35
N GLY A 256 4.25 14.69 -0.06
CA GLY A 256 5.27 15.52 0.62
C GLY A 256 6.59 14.79 0.88
N GLY A 257 6.62 13.48 0.69
CA GLY A 257 7.67 12.59 1.14
C GLY A 257 7.09 11.22 1.44
N GLY A 258 7.79 10.44 2.25
CA GLY A 258 7.38 9.08 2.58
C GLY A 258 7.92 8.60 3.91
N ALA A 259 7.37 7.49 4.40
CA ALA A 259 7.79 6.90 5.66
C ALA A 259 7.57 5.39 5.70
N MET A 260 8.36 4.73 6.55
CA MET A 260 7.94 3.48 7.18
C MET A 260 7.03 3.82 8.36
N GLU A 261 5.80 3.33 8.31
CA GLU A 261 4.82 3.50 9.39
C GLU A 261 4.91 2.32 10.37
N ILE A 262 5.31 2.60 11.62
CA ILE A 262 5.32 1.61 12.68
C ILE A 262 4.03 1.76 13.48
N ASN A 263 3.05 0.89 13.19
CA ASN A 263 1.73 0.98 13.82
C ASN A 263 1.59 0.00 14.99
N THR A 264 1.93 -1.27 14.81
CA THR A 264 1.69 -2.31 15.82
C THR A 264 2.85 -3.30 15.87
N VAL A 265 3.52 -3.37 17.01
CA VAL A 265 4.60 -4.34 17.25
C VAL A 265 4.32 -5.02 18.59
N PRO A 266 4.35 -6.36 18.69
CA PRO A 266 4.08 -7.01 19.96
C PRO A 266 5.21 -6.73 20.97
N ARG A 267 4.88 -6.74 22.26
CA ARG A 267 5.82 -6.51 23.36
C ARG A 267 5.61 -7.52 24.47
N LEU A 268 6.70 -8.07 24.97
CA LEU A 268 6.74 -8.83 26.21
C LEU A 268 7.31 -7.95 27.32
N GLU A 269 6.79 -8.11 28.53
CA GLU A 269 7.29 -7.42 29.72
C GLU A 269 7.54 -8.38 30.88
N ALA A 270 8.57 -8.06 31.66
CA ALA A 270 8.88 -8.77 32.89
C ALA A 270 9.58 -7.86 33.91
N THR A 271 9.43 -8.21 35.18
CA THR A 271 10.08 -7.51 36.30
C THR A 271 11.24 -8.35 36.82
N ALA A 272 12.42 -7.73 36.97
CA ALA A 272 13.58 -8.35 37.59
C ALA A 272 13.39 -8.48 39.12
N THR A 273 14.27 -9.25 39.77
CA THR A 273 14.20 -9.48 41.23
C THR A 273 14.41 -8.22 42.07
N ASP A 274 15.04 -7.20 41.50
CA ASP A 274 15.26 -5.89 42.12
C ASP A 274 14.08 -4.91 41.93
N GLY A 275 13.00 -5.35 41.26
CA GLY A 275 11.83 -4.53 40.96
C GLY A 275 11.91 -3.76 39.64
N THR A 276 13.04 -3.78 38.94
CA THR A 276 13.20 -3.08 37.65
C THR A 276 12.39 -3.77 36.56
N ARG A 277 11.61 -3.01 35.79
CA ARG A 277 10.82 -3.52 34.66
C ARG A 277 11.61 -3.46 33.36
N TYR A 278 11.46 -4.50 32.56
CA TYR A 278 12.05 -4.60 31.23
C TYR A 278 10.98 -4.99 30.21
N ALA A 279 11.15 -4.49 29.00
CA ALA A 279 10.35 -4.84 27.84
C ALA A 279 11.25 -5.44 26.75
N ARG A 280 10.66 -6.30 25.92
CA ARG A 280 11.26 -6.85 24.71
C ARG A 280 10.28 -6.73 23.55
N ILE A 281 10.76 -6.29 22.39
CA ILE A 281 10.04 -6.38 21.10
C ILE A 281 10.66 -7.48 20.23
N PRO A 282 10.02 -7.93 19.15
CA PRO A 282 10.65 -8.82 18.19
C PRO A 282 11.88 -8.18 17.56
N ARG A 283 12.84 -9.01 17.17
CA ARG A 283 13.95 -8.58 16.35
C ARG A 283 13.46 -7.94 15.05
N LEU A 284 13.93 -6.73 14.77
CA LEU A 284 13.72 -6.05 13.50
C LEU A 284 15.08 -5.88 12.80
N SER A 285 15.19 -6.44 11.59
CA SER A 285 16.43 -6.51 10.82
C SER A 285 16.38 -5.61 9.58
N PHE A 286 17.49 -4.94 9.28
CA PHE A 286 17.65 -4.05 8.12
C PHE A 286 18.79 -4.52 7.20
N PRO A 287 18.68 -4.29 5.88
CA PRO A 287 19.68 -4.72 4.91
C PRO A 287 20.85 -3.74 4.90
N VAL A 288 21.78 -3.89 5.84
CA VAL A 288 22.97 -3.03 5.95
C VAL A 288 24.11 -3.49 5.03
N ASP A 289 24.79 -2.52 4.42
CA ASP A 289 26.04 -2.73 3.69
C ASP A 289 27.26 -2.73 4.63
N ALA A 290 28.46 -2.86 4.04
CA ALA A 290 29.72 -2.90 4.78
C ALA A 290 30.06 -1.58 5.49
N ASP A 291 29.45 -0.46 5.09
CA ASP A 291 29.62 0.87 5.68
C ASP A 291 28.53 1.15 6.74
N GLY A 292 27.72 0.15 7.09
CA GLY A 292 26.62 0.29 8.05
C GLY A 292 25.42 1.07 7.50
N ARG A 293 25.25 1.15 6.17
CA ARG A 293 24.14 1.88 5.54
C ARG A 293 23.06 0.92 5.08
N ALA A 294 21.79 1.27 5.31
CA ALA A 294 20.66 0.60 4.68
C ALA A 294 19.93 1.60 3.79
N VAL A 295 20.08 1.49 2.47
CA VAL A 295 19.38 2.34 1.50
C VAL A 295 17.95 1.83 1.32
N LEU A 296 16.96 2.68 1.56
CA LEU A 296 15.55 2.29 1.63
C LEU A 296 14.68 2.90 0.51
N VAL A 297 14.98 4.13 0.07
CA VAL A 297 14.24 4.81 -1.00
C VAL A 297 15.20 5.52 -1.95
N GLN A 298 14.90 5.48 -3.24
CA GLN A 298 15.61 6.23 -4.27
C GLN A 298 14.67 6.71 -5.39
N ASP A 299 15.17 7.64 -6.20
CA ASP A 299 14.53 8.15 -7.42
C ASP A 299 13.11 8.69 -7.23
N VAL A 300 12.87 9.42 -6.14
CA VAL A 300 11.56 10.03 -5.86
C VAL A 300 11.24 11.08 -6.92
N SER A 301 10.21 10.81 -7.70
CA SER A 301 9.85 11.56 -8.90
C SER A 301 8.41 12.01 -8.88
N TYR A 302 8.19 13.24 -9.33
CA TYR A 302 6.88 13.85 -9.59
C TYR A 302 6.71 14.02 -11.10
N TYR A 303 5.50 13.80 -11.59
CA TYR A 303 5.18 13.78 -13.01
C TYR A 303 4.14 14.83 -13.36
N SER A 304 4.43 15.60 -14.41
CA SER A 304 3.44 16.45 -15.06
C SER A 304 2.62 15.67 -16.08
N LYS A 305 1.57 16.30 -16.62
CA LYS A 305 0.76 15.68 -17.67
C LYS A 305 1.59 15.32 -18.92
N ALA A 306 2.61 16.11 -19.22
CA ALA A 306 3.53 15.87 -20.33
C ALA A 306 4.37 14.59 -20.17
N ALA A 307 4.45 14.02 -18.95
CA ALA A 307 5.17 12.77 -18.73
C ALA A 307 4.51 11.57 -19.43
N LEU A 308 3.16 11.53 -19.45
CA LEU A 308 2.41 10.42 -20.05
C LEU A 308 0.94 10.75 -20.35
N TYR A 309 0.26 11.53 -19.50
CA TYR A 309 -1.18 11.82 -19.63
C TYR A 309 -1.52 12.39 -21.01
N ASP A 310 -0.75 13.36 -21.51
CA ASP A 310 -1.07 14.06 -22.76
C ASP A 310 -0.96 13.13 -23.98
N ASP A 311 0.12 12.34 -24.05
CA ASP A 311 0.34 11.36 -25.12
C ASP A 311 -0.70 10.22 -25.05
N PHE A 312 -1.08 9.80 -23.84
CA PHE A 312 -2.15 8.82 -23.62
C PHE A 312 -3.52 9.34 -24.08
N LEU A 313 -3.85 10.60 -23.76
CA LEU A 313 -5.09 11.22 -24.20
C LEU A 313 -5.14 11.38 -25.73
N ALA A 314 -4.02 11.78 -26.33
CA ALA A 314 -3.91 11.89 -27.78
C ALA A 314 -4.17 10.53 -28.45
N TRP A 315 -3.57 9.46 -27.94
CA TRP A 315 -3.82 8.10 -28.42
C TRP A 315 -5.28 7.66 -28.27
N ARG A 316 -5.89 7.87 -27.09
CA ARG A 316 -7.33 7.56 -26.88
C ARG A 316 -8.23 8.30 -27.86
N ARG A 317 -7.82 9.48 -28.33
CA ARG A 317 -8.53 10.31 -29.32
C ARG A 317 -8.19 9.96 -30.78
N GLY A 318 -7.57 8.82 -31.03
CA GLY A 318 -7.26 8.32 -32.37
C GLY A 318 -5.90 8.78 -32.91
N GLY A 319 -5.05 9.37 -32.07
CA GLY A 319 -3.65 9.62 -32.39
C GLY A 319 -2.79 8.36 -32.34
N GLU A 320 -1.49 8.52 -32.56
CA GLU A 320 -0.53 7.41 -32.52
C GLU A 320 -0.46 6.75 -31.14
N PRO A 321 -0.27 5.41 -31.07
CA PRO A 321 -0.04 4.71 -29.82
C PRO A 321 1.13 5.28 -29.02
N CYS A 322 0.89 5.65 -27.76
CA CYS A 322 1.98 6.04 -26.86
C CYS A 322 2.66 4.80 -26.25
N SER A 323 3.95 4.90 -25.95
CA SER A 323 4.74 3.77 -25.43
C SER A 323 4.40 3.40 -23.99
N GLY A 324 3.72 4.28 -23.26
CA GLY A 324 3.51 4.18 -21.81
C GLY A 324 4.72 4.60 -20.97
N SER A 325 5.90 4.80 -21.58
CA SER A 325 7.09 5.22 -20.84
C SER A 325 6.97 6.67 -20.40
N PHE A 326 7.33 6.92 -19.15
CA PHE A 326 7.27 8.24 -18.53
C PHE A 326 8.40 9.10 -19.12
N ARG A 327 8.03 10.22 -19.72
CA ARG A 327 8.96 11.11 -20.41
C ARG A 327 9.76 11.95 -19.42
N ALA A 328 11.06 12.06 -19.68
CA ALA A 328 11.96 12.88 -18.88
C ALA A 328 11.56 14.36 -18.88
N GLU A 329 11.00 14.88 -19.99
CA GLU A 329 10.56 16.28 -20.07
C GLU A 329 9.44 16.63 -19.08
N GLY A 330 8.61 15.66 -18.70
CA GLY A 330 7.54 15.82 -17.72
C GLY A 330 7.90 15.31 -16.33
N THR A 331 9.18 15.01 -16.06
CA THR A 331 9.62 14.39 -14.80
C THR A 331 10.45 15.36 -13.97
N PHE A 332 10.09 15.51 -12.69
CA PHE A 332 10.86 16.23 -11.69
C PHE A 332 11.36 15.26 -10.62
N VAL A 333 12.68 15.08 -10.53
CA VAL A 333 13.31 14.28 -9.47
C VAL A 333 13.54 15.16 -8.24
N ALA A 334 12.95 14.76 -7.12
CA ALA A 334 12.97 15.53 -5.89
C ALA A 334 14.29 15.38 -5.13
N LYS A 335 14.72 16.47 -4.49
CA LYS A 335 15.79 16.42 -3.50
C LYS A 335 15.21 15.92 -2.18
N LEU A 336 15.88 14.97 -1.55
CA LEU A 336 15.45 14.40 -0.29
C LEU A 336 16.05 15.15 0.89
N SER A 337 15.32 15.16 1.98
CA SER A 337 15.83 15.54 3.30
C SER A 337 15.21 14.63 4.36
N THR A 338 15.79 14.60 5.55
CA THR A 338 15.27 13.79 6.66
C THR A 338 15.62 14.43 7.99
N ARG A 339 15.01 13.93 9.04
CA ARG A 339 15.21 14.36 10.43
C ARG A 339 15.19 13.13 11.32
N SER A 340 15.87 13.22 12.46
CA SER A 340 15.89 12.14 13.43
C SER A 340 14.47 11.80 13.91
N THR A 341 14.19 10.51 14.00
CA THR A 341 12.88 9.97 14.37
C THR A 341 12.68 9.97 15.88
N ARG A 342 11.42 9.91 16.31
CA ARG A 342 11.02 9.60 17.68
C ARG A 342 10.15 8.35 17.68
N TYR A 343 10.30 7.55 18.72
CA TYR A 343 9.57 6.30 18.92
C TYR A 343 8.91 6.31 20.29
N ASP A 344 7.83 5.55 20.43
CA ASP A 344 7.19 5.31 21.73
C ASP A 344 6.86 3.83 21.97
N GLN A 345 6.77 3.44 23.24
CA GLN A 345 6.17 2.18 23.70
C GLN A 345 5.03 2.48 24.66
N SER A 346 3.81 2.08 24.32
CA SER A 346 2.60 2.41 25.09
C SER A 346 2.50 3.91 25.43
N GLY A 347 2.83 4.79 24.48
CA GLY A 347 2.80 6.24 24.67
C GLY A 347 3.97 6.81 25.46
N LYS A 348 4.93 5.98 25.91
CA LYS A 348 6.16 6.44 26.57
C LYS A 348 7.26 6.64 25.53
N PRO A 349 7.92 7.82 25.46
CA PRO A 349 9.04 8.03 24.56
C PRO A 349 10.17 7.02 24.80
N ILE A 350 10.83 6.60 23.71
CA ILE A 350 12.02 5.75 23.76
C ILE A 350 13.28 6.60 23.58
N GLU A 351 14.24 6.41 24.47
CA GLU A 351 15.61 6.95 24.36
C GLU A 351 16.61 5.85 23.99
N GLY A 352 17.76 6.22 23.43
CA GLY A 352 18.84 5.27 23.11
C GLY A 352 18.79 4.69 21.70
N VAL A 353 17.71 4.92 20.94
CA VAL A 353 17.57 4.38 19.57
C VAL A 353 18.37 5.19 18.55
N ASN A 354 18.31 6.52 18.63
CA ASN A 354 18.98 7.40 17.65
C ASN A 354 20.52 7.38 17.78
N GLU A 355 21.03 6.91 18.91
CA GLU A 355 22.44 6.62 19.14
C GLU A 355 22.90 5.35 18.42
N VAL A 356 21.99 4.39 18.18
CA VAL A 356 22.27 3.13 17.47
C VAL A 356 22.22 3.34 15.97
N PHE A 357 21.21 4.05 15.46
CA PHE A 357 21.13 4.43 14.06
C PHE A 357 20.32 5.72 13.90
N ASP A 358 20.55 6.43 12.81
CA ASP A 358 19.71 7.58 12.45
C ASP A 358 19.38 7.58 10.97
N THR A 359 18.38 8.38 10.58
CA THR A 359 18.02 8.58 9.19
C THR A 359 19.06 9.43 8.47
N ARG A 360 19.31 9.13 7.19
CA ARG A 360 20.24 9.90 6.37
C ARG A 360 19.78 9.98 4.92
N VAL A 361 20.02 11.14 4.30
CA VAL A 361 20.07 11.28 2.85
C VAL A 361 21.53 11.23 2.43
N PHE A 362 21.86 10.32 1.51
CA PHE A 362 23.22 10.09 1.04
C PHE A 362 23.59 11.01 -0.13
N ASP A 363 24.86 11.04 -0.52
CA ASP A 363 25.39 11.96 -1.53
C ASP A 363 24.75 11.79 -2.92
N ASP A 364 24.22 10.60 -3.20
CA ASP A 364 23.50 10.25 -4.43
C ASP A 364 21.99 10.53 -4.36
N ASN A 365 21.53 11.28 -3.34
CA ASN A 365 20.12 11.62 -3.11
C ASN A 365 19.22 10.41 -2.84
N THR A 366 19.78 9.29 -2.37
CA THR A 366 19.02 8.18 -1.81
C THR A 366 18.77 8.41 -0.30
N TRP A 367 17.70 7.84 0.23
CA TRP A 367 17.35 7.91 1.64
C TRP A 367 17.40 6.54 2.31
N GLY A 368 17.86 6.52 3.55
CA GLY A 368 17.90 5.31 4.36
C GLY A 368 18.38 5.56 5.78
N LEU A 369 19.03 4.54 6.34
CA LEU A 369 19.55 4.54 7.71
C LEU A 369 21.06 4.39 7.71
N VAL A 370 21.72 5.03 8.68
CA VAL A 370 23.14 4.81 9.00
C VAL A 370 23.25 4.26 10.41
N TRP A 371 23.92 3.13 10.55
CA TRP A 371 24.11 2.41 11.80
C TRP A 371 25.46 2.74 12.41
N ASN A 372 25.45 3.10 13.69
CA ASN A 372 26.66 3.37 14.46
C ASN A 372 27.12 2.09 15.17
N GLU A 373 28.40 2.05 15.52
CA GLU A 373 28.86 1.09 16.53
C GLU A 373 28.17 1.40 17.86
N SER A 374 27.51 0.41 18.44
CA SER A 374 26.77 0.57 19.69
C SER A 374 26.86 -0.70 20.53
N GLU A 375 26.90 -0.53 21.85
CA GLU A 375 26.78 -1.66 22.78
C GLU A 375 25.33 -2.18 22.88
N VAL A 376 24.34 -1.39 22.46
CA VAL A 376 22.90 -1.70 22.59
C VAL A 376 22.45 -2.73 21.55
N ALA A 377 22.84 -2.53 20.30
CA ALA A 377 22.51 -3.41 19.19
C ALA A 377 23.57 -3.36 18.08
N GLU A 378 23.73 -4.49 17.38
CA GLU A 378 24.62 -4.61 16.23
C GLU A 378 24.09 -3.82 15.02
N PRO A 379 24.96 -3.40 14.09
CA PRO A 379 24.52 -2.79 12.84
C PRO A 379 23.47 -3.62 12.11
N GLY A 380 22.39 -2.96 11.71
CA GLY A 380 21.23 -3.56 11.05
C GLY A 380 20.18 -4.17 11.99
N GLN A 381 20.34 -4.05 13.31
CA GLN A 381 19.41 -4.61 14.30
C GLN A 381 18.76 -3.51 15.15
N PHE A 382 17.45 -3.31 15.01
CA PHE A 382 16.75 -2.36 15.88
C PHE A 382 16.86 -2.82 17.35
N PRO A 383 17.04 -1.91 18.34
CA PRO A 383 17.11 -2.30 19.74
C PRO A 383 15.95 -3.19 20.19
N GLU A 384 16.28 -4.37 20.71
CA GLU A 384 15.27 -5.39 21.05
C GLU A 384 14.75 -5.24 22.49
N TYR A 385 15.55 -4.67 23.39
CA TYR A 385 15.28 -4.61 24.84
C TYR A 385 15.24 -3.18 25.36
N PHE A 386 14.34 -2.95 26.31
CA PHE A 386 14.14 -1.63 26.91
C PHE A 386 13.99 -1.75 28.42
N ARG A 387 14.67 -0.89 29.17
CA ARG A 387 14.34 -0.65 30.58
C ARG A 387 13.13 0.26 30.63
N VAL A 388 12.09 -0.16 31.35
CA VAL A 388 10.83 0.58 31.46
C VAL A 388 10.87 1.43 32.73
N GLU A 389 10.83 2.76 32.55
CA GLU A 389 10.78 3.74 33.62
C GLU A 389 9.38 4.35 33.72
N GLU A 390 9.17 5.29 34.64
CA GLU A 390 7.86 5.89 34.88
C GLU A 390 7.36 6.68 33.66
N GLU A 391 8.20 7.53 33.08
CA GLU A 391 7.81 8.43 31.98
C GLU A 391 8.38 8.04 30.60
N ARG A 392 9.30 7.06 30.55
CA ARG A 392 10.05 6.73 29.34
C ARG A 392 10.48 5.26 29.30
N CYS A 393 10.97 4.85 28.14
CA CYS A 393 11.68 3.60 27.92
C CYS A 393 13.11 3.90 27.45
N VAL A 394 14.09 3.15 27.92
CA VAL A 394 15.50 3.34 27.53
C VAL A 394 16.00 2.07 26.86
N ALA A 395 16.50 2.16 25.63
CA ALA A 395 17.09 1.04 24.91
C ALA A 395 18.33 0.52 25.67
N VAL A 396 18.41 -0.80 25.84
CA VAL A 396 19.51 -1.47 26.57
C VAL A 396 20.01 -2.69 25.83
N ALA A 397 21.26 -3.05 26.05
CA ALA A 397 21.84 -4.23 25.45
C ALA A 397 21.19 -5.50 26.03
N ALA A 398 21.09 -6.55 25.20
CA ALA A 398 20.58 -7.85 25.66
C ALA A 398 21.34 -8.37 26.89
N LYS A 399 22.66 -8.11 26.97
CA LYS A 399 23.53 -8.51 28.10
C LYS A 399 23.12 -7.87 29.44
N ASP A 400 22.46 -6.72 29.43
CA ASP A 400 22.10 -5.95 30.63
C ASP A 400 20.73 -6.33 31.21
N VAL A 401 19.90 -7.07 30.46
CA VAL A 401 18.57 -7.51 30.91
C VAL A 401 18.70 -8.72 31.85
N PRO A 402 18.38 -8.63 33.15
CA PRO A 402 18.66 -9.71 34.11
C PRO A 402 18.05 -11.06 33.68
N ARG A 403 18.80 -12.16 33.84
CA ARG A 403 18.32 -13.51 33.49
C ARG A 403 17.04 -13.90 34.24
N SER A 404 16.81 -13.34 35.42
CA SER A 404 15.61 -13.53 36.23
C SER A 404 14.32 -13.08 35.53
N THR A 405 14.41 -12.19 34.54
CA THR A 405 13.25 -11.71 33.77
C THR A 405 12.68 -12.76 32.81
N GLY A 406 13.46 -13.77 32.43
CA GLY A 406 13.06 -14.76 31.41
C GLY A 406 13.01 -14.24 29.97
N LEU A 407 12.94 -12.92 29.75
CA LEU A 407 12.67 -12.28 28.44
C LEU A 407 13.55 -12.75 27.29
N ARG A 408 14.84 -13.05 27.54
CA ARG A 408 15.78 -13.51 26.50
C ARG A 408 15.44 -14.89 25.90
N ARG A 409 14.57 -15.66 26.56
CA ARG A 409 14.17 -17.03 26.15
C ARG A 409 12.74 -17.09 25.60
N GLU A 410 11.95 -16.06 25.87
CA GLU A 410 10.57 -15.99 25.39
C GLU A 410 10.51 -15.83 23.87
N THR A 411 9.40 -16.26 23.28
CA THR A 411 9.14 -16.17 21.85
C THR A 411 7.82 -15.44 21.61
N PHE A 412 7.75 -14.70 20.51
CA PHE A 412 6.51 -14.05 20.08
C PHE A 412 5.58 -15.06 19.39
N ALA A 413 4.27 -14.84 19.50
CA ALA A 413 3.30 -15.67 18.81
C ALA A 413 3.47 -15.54 17.28
N LEU A 414 3.43 -16.67 16.59
CA LEU A 414 3.44 -16.70 15.13
C LEU A 414 2.02 -16.50 14.59
N ALA A 415 1.91 -15.77 13.49
CA ALA A 415 0.68 -15.66 12.74
C ALA A 415 0.29 -17.02 12.17
N THR A 416 -1.01 -17.29 12.17
CA THR A 416 -1.56 -18.48 11.52
C THR A 416 -2.39 -18.07 10.31
N PRO A 417 -2.51 -18.94 9.28
CA PRO A 417 -3.35 -18.65 8.14
C PRO A 417 -4.78 -18.29 8.55
N GLY A 418 -5.25 -17.13 8.10
CA GLY A 418 -6.60 -16.65 8.40
C GLY A 418 -7.71 -17.30 7.56
N ALA A 419 -8.94 -16.82 7.77
CA ALA A 419 -10.11 -17.21 7.00
C ALA A 419 -9.95 -16.90 5.48
N PRO A 420 -10.61 -17.64 4.58
CA PRO A 420 -10.54 -17.36 3.16
C PRO A 420 -11.14 -15.98 2.83
N PHE A 421 -10.63 -15.35 1.78
CA PHE A 421 -11.32 -14.27 1.08
C PHE A 421 -12.27 -14.89 0.07
N THR A 422 -13.54 -14.52 0.08
CA THR A 422 -14.60 -15.07 -0.80
C THR A 422 -15.44 -13.98 -1.49
N SER A 423 -15.46 -13.99 -2.82
CA SER A 423 -16.51 -13.29 -3.57
C SER A 423 -17.87 -13.89 -3.19
N PRO A 424 -19.00 -13.20 -3.39
CA PRO A 424 -20.32 -13.71 -3.02
C PRO A 424 -20.55 -15.18 -3.46
N ASP A 425 -20.89 -16.05 -2.49
CA ASP A 425 -20.97 -17.51 -2.66
C ASP A 425 -22.03 -17.96 -3.67
N GLN A 426 -23.08 -17.15 -3.81
CA GLN A 426 -24.07 -17.19 -4.87
C GLN A 426 -24.21 -15.74 -5.33
N PRO A 427 -23.53 -15.33 -6.42
CA PRO A 427 -23.82 -14.03 -6.96
C PRO A 427 -25.30 -14.04 -7.33
N THR A 428 -26.10 -13.21 -6.68
CA THR A 428 -27.52 -13.07 -7.02
C THR A 428 -27.61 -12.75 -8.51
N ALA A 429 -28.67 -13.24 -9.18
CA ALA A 429 -28.95 -12.77 -10.54
C ALA A 429 -28.99 -11.23 -10.50
N GLY A 430 -28.17 -10.60 -11.33
CA GLY A 430 -27.94 -9.16 -11.33
C GLY A 430 -26.87 -8.62 -10.37
N SER A 431 -26.02 -9.43 -9.74
CA SER A 431 -24.84 -8.90 -9.00
C SER A 431 -23.71 -8.49 -9.96
N ALA A 432 -22.81 -7.60 -9.51
CA ALA A 432 -21.64 -7.19 -10.27
C ALA A 432 -20.71 -8.35 -10.66
N TRP A 433 -20.76 -9.47 -9.93
CA TRP A 433 -19.90 -10.64 -10.16
C TRP A 433 -20.46 -11.64 -11.17
N SER A 434 -21.78 -11.62 -11.43
CA SER A 434 -22.50 -12.56 -12.31
C SER A 434 -23.04 -11.97 -13.58
N GLU A 435 -23.25 -10.64 -13.66
CA GLU A 435 -23.93 -10.00 -14.78
C GLU A 435 -23.29 -8.66 -15.20
N PRO A 436 -22.54 -8.62 -16.32
CA PRO A 436 -22.08 -9.76 -17.10
C PRO A 436 -21.08 -10.61 -16.32
N GLY A 437 -21.23 -11.92 -16.39
CA GLY A 437 -20.41 -12.86 -15.65
C GLY A 437 -19.00 -13.04 -16.26
N PRO A 438 -18.18 -13.89 -15.65
CA PRO A 438 -16.87 -14.24 -16.18
C PRO A 438 -17.00 -14.91 -17.55
N ALA A 439 -16.09 -14.57 -18.46
CA ALA A 439 -15.96 -15.18 -19.78
C ALA A 439 -15.30 -16.57 -19.74
N SER A 440 -14.71 -16.97 -18.61
CA SER A 440 -14.06 -18.27 -18.44
C SER A 440 -14.52 -19.05 -17.20
N PRO A 441 -14.34 -20.39 -17.19
CA PRO A 441 -14.36 -21.18 -15.97
C PRO A 441 -13.30 -20.71 -14.95
N ALA A 442 -13.48 -21.13 -13.70
CA ALA A 442 -12.53 -20.90 -12.62
C ALA A 442 -11.20 -21.63 -12.87
N ARG A 443 -10.11 -20.94 -12.56
CA ARG A 443 -8.74 -21.46 -12.56
C ARG A 443 -8.13 -21.27 -11.18
N LYS A 444 -7.10 -22.04 -10.86
CA LYS A 444 -6.42 -21.98 -9.57
C LYS A 444 -4.91 -21.89 -9.73
N VAL A 445 -4.27 -21.18 -8.81
CA VAL A 445 -2.81 -21.14 -8.69
C VAL A 445 -2.42 -21.10 -7.21
N LYS A 446 -1.32 -21.77 -6.86
CA LYS A 446 -0.75 -21.72 -5.51
C LYS A 446 0.35 -20.66 -5.49
N LEU A 447 0.21 -19.68 -4.59
CA LEU A 447 1.21 -18.63 -4.40
C LEU A 447 2.30 -19.08 -3.42
N GLY A 448 3.44 -18.39 -3.47
CA GLY A 448 4.61 -18.58 -2.61
C GLY A 448 4.34 -18.26 -1.14
N ASP A 449 3.29 -17.52 -0.84
CA ASP A 449 2.81 -17.28 0.52
C ASP A 449 2.02 -18.46 1.13
N GLY A 450 1.89 -19.56 0.37
CA GLY A 450 1.17 -20.76 0.79
C GLY A 450 -0.34 -20.70 0.59
N SER A 451 -0.87 -19.62 0.00
CA SER A 451 -2.29 -19.52 -0.37
C SER A 451 -2.60 -20.14 -1.73
N LEU A 452 -3.86 -20.50 -1.93
CA LEU A 452 -4.47 -20.95 -3.16
C LEU A 452 -5.44 -19.87 -3.64
N VAL A 453 -5.16 -19.31 -4.80
CA VAL A 453 -5.98 -18.29 -5.45
C VAL A 453 -6.87 -18.94 -6.50
N THR A 454 -8.16 -18.64 -6.47
CA THR A 454 -9.13 -18.97 -7.53
C THR A 454 -9.51 -17.70 -8.28
N TYR A 455 -9.37 -17.71 -9.60
CA TYR A 455 -9.62 -16.55 -10.46
C TYR A 455 -10.39 -16.94 -11.72
N ARG A 456 -10.98 -15.95 -12.39
CA ARG A 456 -11.70 -16.09 -13.67
C ARG A 456 -11.35 -14.92 -14.59
N TRP A 457 -11.51 -15.12 -15.89
CA TRP A 457 -11.29 -14.07 -16.88
C TRP A 457 -12.59 -13.33 -17.16
N TYR A 458 -12.52 -12.01 -17.14
CA TYR A 458 -13.61 -11.11 -17.52
C TYR A 458 -13.18 -10.33 -18.75
N ARG A 459 -14.11 -10.04 -19.66
CA ARG A 459 -13.92 -8.94 -20.60
C ARG A 459 -13.72 -7.67 -19.76
N PHE A 460 -12.81 -6.79 -20.14
CA PHE A 460 -12.38 -5.70 -19.26
C PHE A 460 -13.55 -4.90 -18.70
N VAL A 461 -14.49 -4.47 -19.55
CA VAL A 461 -15.67 -3.69 -19.11
C VAL A 461 -16.75 -4.51 -18.37
N ASP A 462 -16.60 -5.83 -18.34
CA ASP A 462 -17.48 -6.76 -17.63
C ASP A 462 -16.96 -7.13 -16.24
N GLN A 463 -15.77 -6.65 -15.85
CA GLN A 463 -15.25 -6.90 -14.50
C GLN A 463 -16.18 -6.29 -13.42
N PRO A 464 -16.24 -6.87 -12.21
CA PRO A 464 -17.20 -6.45 -11.18
C PRO A 464 -17.16 -4.96 -10.88
N SER A 465 -15.96 -4.38 -10.75
CA SER A 465 -15.79 -2.97 -10.36
C SER A 465 -16.43 -1.96 -11.30
N LEU A 466 -16.66 -2.32 -12.57
CA LEU A 466 -17.27 -1.42 -13.56
C LEU A 466 -18.80 -1.54 -13.63
N GLN A 467 -19.41 -2.59 -13.07
CA GLN A 467 -20.84 -2.86 -13.27
C GLN A 467 -21.75 -1.85 -12.58
N GLN A 468 -21.34 -1.30 -11.43
CA GLN A 468 -22.11 -0.29 -10.71
C GLN A 468 -22.37 0.97 -11.57
N TYR A 469 -21.46 1.30 -12.49
CA TYR A 469 -21.56 2.52 -13.29
C TYR A 469 -22.45 2.38 -14.53
N ARG A 470 -22.87 1.15 -14.86
CA ARG A 470 -23.86 0.89 -15.93
C ARG A 470 -25.31 1.06 -15.45
N ARG A 471 -25.50 1.29 -14.16
CA ARG A 471 -26.81 1.44 -13.52
C ARG A 471 -27.02 2.90 -13.08
N PRO A 472 -28.26 3.33 -12.81
CA PRO A 472 -28.51 4.63 -12.21
C PRO A 472 -27.70 4.83 -10.92
N PRO A 473 -27.21 6.05 -10.64
CA PRO A 473 -27.42 7.28 -11.42
C PRO A 473 -26.44 7.48 -12.59
N TYR A 474 -25.40 6.65 -12.73
CA TYR A 474 -24.33 6.83 -13.71
C TYR A 474 -24.75 6.50 -15.13
N SER A 475 -25.41 5.35 -15.31
CA SER A 475 -25.98 4.87 -16.58
C SER A 475 -25.01 4.96 -17.76
N TRP A 476 -23.78 4.45 -17.60
CA TRP A 476 -22.79 4.38 -18.69
C TRP A 476 -23.43 3.72 -19.93
N SER A 477 -23.35 4.41 -21.06
CA SER A 477 -23.88 3.92 -22.33
C SER A 477 -23.05 2.77 -22.86
N ASP A 478 -23.67 1.92 -23.68
CA ASP A 478 -22.94 0.85 -24.37
C ASP A 478 -21.82 1.42 -25.25
N ALA A 479 -22.03 2.58 -25.88
CA ALA A 479 -20.97 3.27 -26.63
C ALA A 479 -19.76 3.67 -25.76
N LYS A 480 -19.97 4.11 -24.51
CA LYS A 480 -18.87 4.41 -23.57
C LYS A 480 -18.11 3.13 -23.22
N CYS A 481 -18.83 2.05 -22.92
CA CYS A 481 -18.23 0.76 -22.60
C CYS A 481 -17.45 0.17 -23.79
N ASP A 482 -18.01 0.23 -25.00
CA ASP A 482 -17.38 -0.30 -26.20
C ASP A 482 -16.11 0.50 -26.58
N ALA A 483 -16.13 1.83 -26.42
CA ALA A 483 -14.95 2.66 -26.62
C ALA A 483 -13.84 2.34 -25.61
N LEU A 484 -14.19 2.19 -24.32
CA LEU A 484 -13.24 1.80 -23.27
C LEU A 484 -12.67 0.40 -23.56
N GLN A 485 -13.52 -0.56 -23.90
CA GLN A 485 -13.10 -1.92 -24.24
C GLN A 485 -12.12 -1.93 -25.42
N ALA A 486 -12.46 -1.25 -26.52
CA ALA A 486 -11.61 -1.17 -27.71
C ALA A 486 -10.25 -0.53 -27.40
N PHE A 487 -10.23 0.51 -26.57
CA PHE A 487 -8.98 1.16 -26.18
C PHE A 487 -8.11 0.24 -25.29
N ILE A 488 -8.71 -0.51 -24.38
CA ILE A 488 -7.99 -1.48 -23.55
C ILE A 488 -7.41 -2.63 -24.39
N GLU A 489 -8.12 -3.05 -25.43
CA GLU A 489 -7.57 -4.00 -26.38
C GLU A 489 -6.31 -3.48 -27.05
N GLU A 490 -6.30 -2.22 -27.47
CA GLU A 490 -5.12 -1.58 -28.05
C GLU A 490 -3.98 -1.48 -27.02
N LEU A 491 -4.30 -1.12 -25.78
CA LEU A 491 -3.33 -1.11 -24.68
C LEU A 491 -2.69 -2.48 -24.47
N HIS A 492 -3.46 -3.56 -24.39
CA HIS A 492 -2.93 -4.92 -24.23
C HIS A 492 -2.05 -5.37 -25.41
N ARG A 493 -2.25 -4.84 -26.61
CA ARG A 493 -1.39 -5.12 -27.78
C ARG A 493 -0.08 -4.34 -27.72
N GLN A 494 -0.12 -3.08 -27.31
CA GLN A 494 1.00 -2.15 -27.44
C GLN A 494 1.92 -2.10 -26.22
N TRP A 495 1.40 -2.43 -25.03
CA TRP A 495 2.10 -2.31 -23.76
C TRP A 495 2.54 -3.69 -23.23
N PRO A 496 3.79 -4.12 -23.48
CA PRO A 496 4.30 -5.39 -22.99
C PRO A 496 4.66 -5.33 -21.50
N THR A 497 4.91 -6.48 -20.87
CA THR A 497 5.19 -6.56 -19.43
C THR A 497 6.67 -6.51 -19.06
N ASP A 498 7.56 -6.19 -20.00
CA ASP A 498 9.03 -6.23 -19.84
C ASP A 498 9.73 -4.93 -20.26
N ARG A 499 8.98 -3.94 -20.75
CA ARG A 499 9.49 -2.59 -21.09
C ARG A 499 9.72 -1.76 -19.84
N ASP A 500 10.72 -0.88 -19.89
CA ASP A 500 10.91 0.16 -18.89
C ASP A 500 9.90 1.30 -19.10
N TYR A 501 8.81 1.25 -18.33
CA TYR A 501 7.83 2.34 -18.27
C TYR A 501 8.36 3.48 -17.41
N MET A 502 8.83 3.15 -16.21
CA MET A 502 9.60 4.05 -15.35
C MET A 502 11.07 4.00 -15.76
N ALA A 503 11.82 5.07 -15.52
CA ALA A 503 13.29 5.01 -15.60
C ALA A 503 13.81 3.89 -14.68
N PRO A 504 14.78 3.06 -15.12
CA PRO A 504 15.41 2.05 -14.26
C PRO A 504 15.96 2.67 -12.96
N PRO A 505 16.06 1.91 -11.85
CA PRO A 505 16.59 2.44 -10.60
C PRO A 505 18.04 2.88 -10.81
N THR A 506 18.42 4.01 -10.20
CA THR A 506 19.78 4.55 -10.32
C THR A 506 20.83 3.59 -9.77
N SER A 507 20.47 2.81 -8.74
CA SER A 507 21.36 1.85 -8.09
C SER A 507 20.62 0.59 -7.62
N GLY A 508 21.39 -0.47 -7.34
CA GLY A 508 20.86 -1.73 -6.82
C GLY A 508 20.17 -2.61 -7.88
N GLU A 509 19.50 -3.66 -7.41
CA GLU A 509 18.81 -4.63 -8.26
C GLU A 509 17.30 -4.59 -8.03
N LEU A 510 16.52 -4.85 -9.07
CA LEU A 510 15.08 -5.03 -8.95
C LEU A 510 14.74 -6.35 -8.24
N VAL A 511 13.76 -6.29 -7.34
CA VAL A 511 13.15 -7.48 -6.72
C VAL A 511 12.32 -8.25 -7.76
N ARG A 512 11.98 -9.49 -7.44
CA ARG A 512 11.09 -10.34 -8.23
C ARG A 512 9.79 -10.55 -7.46
N PHE A 513 8.65 -10.35 -8.12
CA PHE A 513 7.38 -10.86 -7.60
C PHE A 513 7.38 -12.39 -7.62
N ASP A 514 6.53 -12.99 -6.79
CA ASP A 514 6.24 -14.42 -6.87
C ASP A 514 5.79 -14.79 -8.30
N PRO A 515 6.52 -15.67 -9.01
CA PRO A 515 6.18 -16.05 -10.38
C PRO A 515 4.76 -16.63 -10.53
N ALA A 516 4.19 -17.18 -9.45
CA ALA A 516 2.82 -17.71 -9.45
C ALA A 516 1.74 -16.63 -9.59
N LEU A 517 2.07 -15.35 -9.39
CA LEU A 517 1.17 -14.24 -9.69
C LEU A 517 0.95 -14.06 -11.20
N PHE A 518 1.88 -14.52 -12.04
CA PHE A 518 1.78 -14.33 -13.48
C PHE A 518 0.98 -15.44 -14.15
N VAL A 519 -0.03 -15.05 -14.91
CA VAL A 519 -0.96 -15.96 -15.58
C VAL A 519 -0.96 -15.72 -17.08
N SER A 520 -1.15 -16.80 -17.84
CA SER A 520 -1.30 -16.71 -19.29
C SER A 520 -2.79 -16.57 -19.66
N PRO A 521 -3.14 -15.58 -20.49
CA PRO A 521 -4.48 -15.51 -21.06
C PRO A 521 -4.88 -16.81 -21.78
N PRO A 522 -6.13 -17.29 -21.60
CA PRO A 522 -6.69 -18.36 -22.41
C PRO A 522 -6.71 -17.97 -23.89
N LYS A 523 -6.75 -18.99 -24.76
CA LYS A 523 -6.91 -18.77 -26.20
C LYS A 523 -8.18 -17.95 -26.47
N GLY A 524 -8.05 -16.87 -27.24
CA GLY A 524 -9.14 -15.94 -27.56
C GLY A 524 -9.39 -14.87 -26.50
N MET A 525 -8.56 -14.80 -25.45
CA MET A 525 -8.64 -13.80 -24.37
C MET A 525 -7.32 -13.05 -24.18
N GLU A 526 -6.41 -13.12 -25.17
CA GLU A 526 -5.07 -12.53 -25.12
C GLU A 526 -5.08 -10.99 -25.03
N VAL A 527 -6.19 -10.36 -25.39
CA VAL A 527 -6.37 -8.91 -25.52
C VAL A 527 -7.78 -8.55 -25.07
N GLY A 528 -7.95 -7.48 -24.29
CA GLY A 528 -9.27 -7.02 -23.81
C GLY A 528 -9.88 -7.79 -22.64
N TYR A 529 -9.19 -8.78 -22.06
CA TYR A 529 -9.66 -9.54 -20.90
C TYR A 529 -8.67 -9.46 -19.74
N VAL A 530 -9.17 -9.54 -18.50
CA VAL A 530 -8.35 -9.48 -17.28
C VAL A 530 -8.70 -10.61 -16.31
N PRO A 531 -7.72 -11.15 -15.56
CA PRO A 531 -7.95 -12.19 -14.57
C PRO A 531 -8.35 -11.58 -13.21
N ILE A 532 -9.60 -11.77 -12.80
CA ILE A 532 -10.13 -11.29 -11.51
C ILE A 532 -10.13 -12.41 -10.47
N VAL A 533 -9.55 -12.13 -9.31
CA VAL A 533 -9.52 -13.05 -8.16
C VAL A 533 -10.89 -13.10 -7.50
N ALA A 534 -11.47 -14.30 -7.41
CA ALA A 534 -12.76 -14.55 -6.78
C ALA A 534 -12.61 -15.19 -5.39
N ARG A 535 -11.49 -15.85 -5.10
CA ARG A 535 -11.24 -16.46 -3.78
C ARG A 535 -9.75 -16.58 -3.52
N GLN A 536 -9.34 -16.39 -2.27
CA GLN A 536 -8.00 -16.73 -1.79
C GLN A 536 -8.13 -17.47 -0.46
N GLU A 537 -7.54 -18.66 -0.38
CA GLU A 537 -7.63 -19.53 0.80
C GLU A 537 -6.30 -20.20 1.11
N ARG A 538 -6.15 -20.83 2.27
CA ARG A 538 -4.95 -21.64 2.56
C ARG A 538 -4.85 -22.80 1.56
N ALA A 539 -3.69 -22.99 0.93
CA ALA A 539 -3.46 -24.17 0.11
C ALA A 539 -3.44 -25.42 0.99
N ARG A 540 -4.17 -26.45 0.58
CA ARG A 540 -4.21 -27.74 1.26
C ARG A 540 -2.97 -28.58 0.99
#